data_AF-A0CZM8-F1
#
_entry.id   AF-A0CZM8-F1
#
_cell.length_a   1.000
_cell.length_b   1.000
_cell.length_c   1.000
_cell.angle_alpha   90.00
_cell.angle_beta   90.00
_cell.angle_gamma   90.00
#
_symmetry.space_group_name_H-M   'P 1'
#
loop_
_entity.id
_entity.type
_entity.pdbx_description
1 polymer ?
#
loop_
_entity_poly.entity_id
_entity_poly.type
_entity_poly.pdbx_seq_one_letter_code
_entity_poly.pdbx_strand_id
1 'polypeptide(L)'
;MLQKAYKKSLVDQQTPQFIKMSTTFQNLRKQSFQIQMTVCTLLKERGNKFYQMNDIQTACQIYEELYQFLEFREFKNNTQYLVQYNGKSPEEMILLNSKTISIILELKIAILNNISATYLKLQLYQQTVEITTYVLNHDPNSPKALFRRGKALLSLSPLTNENLFASIEDLQKAQQIQTDQLILSTYQQAIEIMNKRQLNQINLIENANLTYEIDYSKEIPQEINEVKQFTEKKGIEMLKDLQKQGKIKEANEFLQELNQIQEAKKQLEKISRLNFDKPKPYLNEMIKRLGVNSIQLQQEFKKIQYQNLQDIRNKLKQWNYCYSKDLNINNQGLQGEQQEYPSENQTQNILLILGGLLIFILIGVFAAGT
;
A
#
# COMPACT_ATOMS: atom_id res chain seq x y z
N MET A 1 -11.00 16.79 -1.22
CA MET A 1 -11.19 15.67 -0.27
C MET A 1 -10.79 16.03 1.16
N LEU A 2 -9.63 16.69 1.40
CA LEU A 2 -9.27 17.23 2.73
C LEU A 2 -10.33 18.12 3.39
N GLN A 3 -11.01 18.99 2.62
CA GLN A 3 -12.14 19.77 3.15
C GLN A 3 -13.31 18.91 3.66
N LYS A 4 -13.49 17.70 3.11
CA LYS A 4 -14.58 16.79 3.44
C LYS A 4 -14.27 16.00 4.71
N ALA A 5 -13.01 15.60 4.91
CA ALA A 5 -12.55 14.95 6.15
C ALA A 5 -12.30 15.94 7.30
N TYR A 6 -11.84 17.16 6.99
CA TYR A 6 -11.77 18.24 7.98
C TYR A 6 -13.16 18.59 8.51
N LYS A 7 -14.16 18.69 7.61
CA LYS A 7 -15.57 18.77 8.01
C LYS A 7 -16.01 17.56 8.81
N LYS A 8 -15.67 16.33 8.40
CA LYS A 8 -16.12 15.10 9.09
C LYS A 8 -15.55 14.94 10.50
N SER A 9 -14.32 15.39 10.79
CA SER A 9 -13.77 15.37 12.15
C SER A 9 -14.47 16.33 13.13
N LEU A 10 -15.16 17.35 12.59
CA LEU A 10 -15.99 18.30 13.32
C LEU A 10 -17.48 17.90 13.38
N VAL A 11 -17.91 16.86 12.64
CA VAL A 11 -19.34 16.58 12.43
C VAL A 11 -20.00 15.86 13.61
N ASP A 12 -19.24 15.24 14.52
CA ASP A 12 -19.82 14.64 15.73
C ASP A 12 -20.02 15.64 16.88
N GLN A 13 -19.68 16.93 16.68
CA GLN A 13 -20.06 18.01 17.58
C GLN A 13 -20.41 19.26 16.77
N GLN A 14 -21.67 19.38 16.35
CA GLN A 14 -22.29 20.58 15.80
C GLN A 14 -21.57 21.19 14.58
N THR A 15 -22.27 21.19 13.43
CA THR A 15 -22.01 21.99 12.21
C THR A 15 -20.84 22.99 12.28
N PRO A 16 -19.85 22.97 11.36
CA PRO A 16 -18.73 23.89 11.37
C PRO A 16 -19.25 25.31 11.12
N GLN A 17 -19.52 26.03 12.21
CA GLN A 17 -19.31 27.46 12.21
C GLN A 17 -17.86 27.63 11.75
N PHE A 18 -17.65 28.28 10.61
CA PHE A 18 -16.33 28.83 10.30
C PHE A 18 -15.89 29.52 11.58
N ILE A 19 -14.88 28.98 12.28
CA ILE A 19 -14.39 29.57 13.51
C ILE A 19 -14.07 31.00 13.10
N LYS A 20 -14.87 31.93 13.62
CA LYS A 20 -14.66 33.35 13.40
C LYS A 20 -13.21 33.57 13.77
N MET A 21 -12.34 33.86 12.79
CA MET A 21 -10.91 34.01 13.03
C MET A 21 -10.76 34.85 14.28
N SER A 22 -9.98 34.37 15.25
CA SER A 22 -9.80 35.09 16.50
C SER A 22 -9.41 36.54 16.18
N THR A 23 -9.87 37.49 16.99
CA THR A 23 -9.52 38.91 16.83
C THR A 23 -8.00 39.10 16.73
N THR A 24 -7.25 38.25 17.41
CA THR A 24 -5.79 38.10 17.31
C THR A 24 -5.31 37.81 15.88
N PHE A 25 -5.84 36.80 15.20
CA PHE A 25 -5.44 36.48 13.82
C PHE A 25 -5.90 37.54 12.81
N GLN A 26 -7.05 38.18 13.04
CA GLN A 26 -7.49 39.32 12.23
C GLN A 26 -6.52 40.50 12.32
N ASN A 27 -6.02 40.80 13.52
CA ASN A 27 -5.02 41.85 13.73
C ASN A 27 -3.66 41.46 13.16
N LEU A 28 -3.27 40.18 13.24
CA LEU A 28 -2.01 39.70 12.67
C LEU A 28 -1.96 39.85 11.15
N ARG A 29 -3.08 39.64 10.44
CA ARG A 29 -3.13 39.84 8.97
C ARG A 29 -2.85 41.26 8.52
N LYS A 30 -3.13 42.25 9.38
CA LYS A 30 -2.87 43.66 9.09
C LYS A 30 -1.39 44.03 9.23
N GLN A 31 -0.58 43.13 9.80
CA GLN A 31 0.86 43.32 9.96
C GLN A 31 1.63 43.01 8.67
N SER A 32 2.90 43.40 8.60
CA SER A 32 3.76 43.07 7.45
C SER A 32 3.97 41.56 7.31
N PHE A 33 4.25 41.09 6.09
CA PHE A 33 4.51 39.67 5.82
C PHE A 33 5.61 39.08 6.72
N GLN A 34 6.69 39.84 6.96
CA GLN A 34 7.78 39.41 7.83
C GLN A 34 7.32 39.17 9.27
N ILE A 35 6.48 40.07 9.80
CA ILE A 35 5.91 39.92 11.14
C ILE A 35 4.97 38.70 11.17
N GLN A 36 4.12 38.53 10.16
CA GLN A 36 3.22 37.38 10.06
C GLN A 36 3.99 36.05 10.07
N MET A 37 5.04 35.92 9.25
CA MET A 37 5.85 34.68 9.20
C MET A 37 6.65 34.45 10.48
N THR A 38 7.13 35.51 11.12
CA THR A 38 7.79 35.42 12.43
C THR A 38 6.83 34.87 13.49
N VAL A 39 5.62 35.42 13.57
CA VAL A 39 4.59 34.95 14.51
C VAL A 39 4.16 33.52 14.20
N CYS A 40 3.98 33.17 12.92
CA CYS A 40 3.66 31.79 12.53
C CYS A 40 4.74 30.79 12.96
N THR A 41 6.01 31.19 12.83
CA THR A 41 7.15 30.37 13.28
C THR A 41 7.15 30.19 14.78
N LEU A 42 6.91 31.26 15.55
CA LEU A 42 6.80 31.20 17.02
C LEU A 42 5.63 30.34 17.49
N LEU A 43 4.48 30.41 16.81
CA LEU A 43 3.32 29.56 17.11
C LEU A 43 3.61 28.09 16.81
N LYS A 44 4.30 27.80 15.70
CA LYS A 44 4.76 26.44 15.39
C LYS A 44 5.71 25.91 16.47
N GLU A 45 6.66 26.72 16.93
CA GLU A 45 7.57 26.35 18.03
C GLU A 45 6.85 26.15 19.36
N ARG A 46 5.83 26.97 19.65
CA ARG A 46 4.97 26.77 20.82
C ARG A 46 4.23 25.44 20.74
N GLY A 47 3.66 25.10 19.57
CA GLY A 47 3.07 23.79 19.33
C GLY A 47 4.07 22.65 19.54
N ASN A 48 5.32 22.82 19.07
CA ASN A 48 6.39 21.82 19.27
C ASN A 48 6.68 21.60 20.76
N LYS A 49 6.70 22.67 21.58
CA LYS A 49 6.89 22.57 23.03
C LYS A 49 5.77 21.76 23.70
N PHE A 50 4.50 22.04 23.38
CA PHE A 50 3.38 21.25 23.89
C PHE A 50 3.46 19.78 23.44
N TYR A 51 3.83 19.53 22.19
CA TYR A 51 4.03 18.18 21.67
C TYR A 51 5.11 17.41 22.47
N GLN A 52 6.23 18.06 22.77
CA GLN A 52 7.31 17.51 23.58
C GLN A 52 6.90 17.25 25.03
N MET A 53 6.04 18.11 25.60
CA MET A 53 5.41 17.92 26.91
C MET A 53 4.33 16.83 26.92
N ASN A 54 4.09 16.18 25.77
CA ASN A 54 3.04 15.19 25.56
C ASN A 54 1.61 15.73 25.74
N ASP A 55 1.43 17.06 25.73
CA ASP A 55 0.13 17.70 25.60
C ASP A 55 -0.26 17.77 24.12
N ILE A 56 -0.74 16.63 23.63
CA ILE A 56 -0.99 16.41 22.20
C ILE A 56 -2.21 17.20 21.72
N GLN A 57 -3.22 17.40 22.58
CA GLN A 57 -4.44 18.12 22.23
C GLN A 57 -4.15 19.61 21.99
N THR A 58 -3.44 20.25 22.92
CA THR A 58 -3.05 21.67 22.79
C THR A 58 -2.12 21.86 21.60
N ALA A 59 -1.15 20.97 21.40
CA ALA A 59 -0.28 21.02 20.23
C ALA A 59 -1.08 20.94 18.91
N CYS A 60 -2.04 20.01 18.85
CA CYS A 60 -2.90 19.82 17.68
C CYS A 60 -3.71 21.07 17.37
N GLN A 61 -4.38 21.65 18.37
CA GLN A 61 -5.18 22.88 18.23
C GLN A 61 -4.33 24.03 17.69
N ILE A 62 -3.13 24.25 18.24
CA ILE A 62 -2.22 25.30 17.78
C ILE A 62 -1.84 25.11 16.31
N TYR A 63 -1.50 23.88 15.91
CA TYR A 63 -1.14 23.60 14.52
C TYR A 63 -2.32 23.77 13.55
N GLU A 64 -3.52 23.35 13.95
CA GLU A 64 -4.72 23.52 13.13
C GLU A 64 -5.10 24.98 12.96
N GLU A 65 -5.10 25.76 14.05
CA GLU A 65 -5.32 27.22 13.99
C GLU A 65 -4.31 27.90 13.07
N LEU A 66 -3.04 27.51 13.17
CA LEU A 66 -1.99 28.04 12.32
C LEU A 66 -2.19 27.64 10.85
N TYR A 67 -2.59 26.40 10.58
CA TYR A 67 -2.91 25.94 9.23
C TYR A 67 -4.11 26.72 8.65
N GLN A 68 -5.18 26.90 9.43
CA GLN A 68 -6.34 27.70 9.04
C GLN A 68 -5.94 29.15 8.73
N PHE A 69 -5.06 29.75 9.53
CA PHE A 69 -4.52 31.07 9.25
C PHE A 69 -3.79 31.11 7.89
N LEU A 70 -3.01 30.08 7.55
CA LEU A 70 -2.32 30.02 6.25
C LEU A 70 -3.25 29.65 5.08
N GLU A 71 -4.39 28.99 5.33
CA GLU A 71 -5.40 28.58 4.33
C GLU A 71 -6.48 29.63 4.05
N PHE A 72 -6.72 30.56 4.97
CA PHE A 72 -7.90 31.45 4.97
C PHE A 72 -8.23 32.05 3.59
N ARG A 73 -9.52 31.99 3.25
CA ARG A 73 -10.14 32.43 1.99
C ARG A 73 -11.25 33.42 2.31
N GLU A 74 -11.37 34.50 1.55
CA GLU A 74 -12.38 35.56 1.73
C GLU A 74 -13.43 35.31 0.67
N PHE A 75 -14.68 35.41 1.08
CA PHE A 75 -15.80 35.45 0.18
C PHE A 75 -16.15 36.92 -0.06
N LYS A 76 -15.93 37.39 -1.30
CA LYS A 76 -16.50 38.65 -1.78
C LYS A 76 -17.46 38.30 -2.92
N ASN A 77 -18.71 38.78 -2.84
CA ASN A 77 -19.72 38.65 -3.91
C ASN A 77 -19.90 37.22 -4.47
N ASN A 78 -20.08 36.20 -3.62
CA ASN A 78 -20.24 34.78 -4.01
C ASN A 78 -19.09 34.13 -4.81
N THR A 79 -17.95 34.81 -4.95
CA THR A 79 -16.74 34.25 -5.56
C THR A 79 -15.69 34.01 -4.48
N GLN A 80 -15.08 32.83 -4.50
CA GLN A 80 -14.05 32.44 -3.55
C GLN A 80 -12.70 33.03 -3.97
N TYR A 81 -12.15 33.94 -3.18
CA TYR A 81 -10.81 34.48 -3.41
C TYR A 81 -9.85 33.95 -2.34
N LEU A 82 -8.62 33.61 -2.73
CA LEU A 82 -7.51 33.49 -1.77
C LEU A 82 -7.32 34.86 -1.12
N VAL A 83 -7.35 34.95 0.22
CA VAL A 83 -7.25 36.26 0.88
C VAL A 83 -5.86 36.80 0.74
N GLN A 84 -5.82 37.92 0.03
CA GLN A 84 -4.93 39.06 0.16
C GLN A 84 -4.01 39.00 1.40
N TYR A 85 -2.75 38.66 1.22
CA TYR A 85 -1.71 39.15 2.14
C TYR A 85 -1.50 40.64 1.80
N ASN A 86 -1.73 41.54 2.77
CA ASN A 86 -1.56 43.00 2.64
C ASN A 86 -2.60 43.78 1.80
N GLY A 87 -3.82 43.26 1.60
CA GLY A 87 -4.91 44.05 0.98
C GLY A 87 -4.79 44.31 -0.53
N LYS A 88 -3.87 43.64 -1.23
CA LYS A 88 -3.65 43.75 -2.68
C LYS A 88 -4.42 42.69 -3.48
N SER A 89 -4.79 42.99 -4.73
CA SER A 89 -5.59 42.08 -5.57
C SER A 89 -4.85 40.78 -5.92
N PRO A 90 -5.54 39.69 -6.31
CA PRO A 90 -4.89 38.48 -6.83
C PRO A 90 -3.97 38.74 -8.03
N GLU A 91 -4.31 39.68 -8.92
CA GLU A 91 -3.42 40.07 -10.02
C GLU A 91 -2.15 40.80 -9.54
N GLU A 92 -2.25 41.59 -8.46
CA GLU A 92 -1.10 42.23 -7.81
C GLU A 92 -0.25 41.23 -6.98
N MET A 93 -0.83 40.10 -6.56
CA MET A 93 -0.13 38.99 -5.90
C MET A 93 0.68 38.13 -6.88
N ILE A 94 0.31 38.05 -8.16
CA ILE A 94 1.13 37.40 -9.19
C ILE A 94 2.48 38.12 -9.35
N LEU A 95 2.53 39.42 -9.00
CA LEU A 95 3.77 40.20 -8.90
C LEU A 95 4.49 40.07 -7.55
N LEU A 96 3.86 39.45 -6.54
CA LEU A 96 4.42 39.23 -5.21
C LEU A 96 5.26 37.94 -5.18
N ASN A 97 6.40 38.00 -5.88
CA ASN A 97 7.62 37.21 -5.73
C ASN A 97 7.41 35.70 -5.42
N SER A 98 7.65 34.81 -6.38
CA SER A 98 7.63 33.33 -6.25
C SER A 98 8.21 32.80 -4.92
N LYS A 99 9.22 33.50 -4.39
CA LYS A 99 9.81 33.28 -3.06
C LYS A 99 8.81 33.30 -1.90
N THR A 100 7.86 34.24 -1.86
CA THR A 100 6.84 34.38 -0.80
C THR A 100 5.91 33.17 -0.80
N ILE A 101 5.48 32.72 -1.98
CA ILE A 101 4.61 31.55 -2.14
C ILE A 101 5.34 30.29 -1.69
N SER A 102 6.63 30.14 -2.04
CA SER A 102 7.47 29.03 -1.58
C SER A 102 7.55 28.99 -0.05
N ILE A 103 7.84 30.13 0.59
CA ILE A 103 7.95 30.22 2.06
C ILE A 103 6.65 29.80 2.76
N ILE A 104 5.49 30.28 2.27
CA ILE A 104 4.19 29.89 2.84
C ILE A 104 3.95 28.39 2.65
N LEU A 105 4.25 27.85 1.45
CA LEU A 105 4.03 26.44 1.14
C LEU A 105 4.93 25.53 2.00
N GLU A 106 6.21 25.85 2.12
CA GLU A 106 7.17 25.13 2.97
C GLU A 106 6.68 25.11 4.43
N LEU A 107 6.21 26.25 4.94
CA LEU A 107 5.66 26.33 6.28
C LEU A 107 4.38 25.50 6.44
N LYS A 108 3.47 25.53 5.45
CA LYS A 108 2.26 24.69 5.43
C LYS A 108 2.59 23.21 5.49
N ILE A 109 3.54 22.75 4.66
CA ILE A 109 3.97 21.35 4.64
C ILE A 109 4.59 20.96 5.99
N ALA A 110 5.41 21.82 6.58
CA ALA A 110 5.97 21.59 7.91
C ALA A 110 4.88 21.46 9.00
N ILE A 111 3.85 22.32 8.97
CA ILE A 111 2.73 22.28 9.92
C ILE A 111 1.88 21.03 9.71
N LEU A 112 1.54 20.67 8.47
CA LEU A 112 0.79 19.44 8.17
C LEU A 112 1.54 18.18 8.60
N ASN A 113 2.87 18.18 8.46
CA ASN A 113 3.71 17.15 9.05
C ASN A 113 3.58 17.12 10.59
N ASN A 114 3.48 18.26 11.27
CA ASN A 114 3.25 18.26 12.71
C ASN A 114 1.83 17.80 13.10
N ILE A 115 0.80 18.20 12.35
CA ILE A 115 -0.59 17.76 12.56
C ILE A 115 -0.71 16.24 12.37
N SER A 116 -0.10 15.67 11.34
CA SER A 116 -0.13 14.21 11.16
C SER A 116 0.54 13.47 12.34
N ALA A 117 1.55 14.07 12.98
CA ALA A 117 2.17 13.51 14.18
C ALA A 117 1.26 13.56 15.41
N THR A 118 0.45 14.62 15.57
CA THR A 118 -0.55 14.71 16.65
C THR A 118 -1.70 13.77 16.41
N TYR A 119 -2.26 13.73 15.19
CA TYR A 119 -3.34 12.81 14.81
C TYR A 119 -2.95 11.34 15.01
N LEU A 120 -1.73 10.96 14.67
CA LEU A 120 -1.25 9.60 14.89
C LEU A 120 -1.22 9.24 16.40
N LYS A 121 -0.79 10.18 17.26
CA LYS A 121 -0.83 9.98 18.73
C LYS A 121 -2.25 9.97 19.30
N LEU A 122 -3.17 10.70 18.67
CA LEU A 122 -4.60 10.72 19.01
C LEU A 122 -5.39 9.57 18.37
N GLN A 123 -4.72 8.65 17.66
CA GLN A 123 -5.36 7.51 16.97
C GLN A 123 -6.37 7.91 15.89
N LEU A 124 -6.25 9.13 15.36
CA LEU A 124 -7.04 9.63 14.22
C LEU A 124 -6.42 9.16 12.91
N TYR A 125 -6.43 7.84 12.69
CA TYR A 125 -5.65 7.19 11.63
C TYR A 125 -6.12 7.61 10.23
N GLN A 126 -7.43 7.66 9.98
CA GLN A 126 -7.97 8.06 8.69
C GLN A 126 -7.52 9.48 8.30
N GLN A 127 -7.63 10.43 9.23
CA GLN A 127 -7.21 11.81 9.02
C GLN A 127 -5.69 11.91 8.82
N THR A 128 -4.92 11.07 9.53
CA THR A 128 -3.47 10.98 9.34
C THR A 128 -3.11 10.56 7.91
N VAL A 129 -3.78 9.55 7.36
CA VAL A 129 -3.55 9.06 5.99
C VAL A 129 -3.84 10.16 4.96
N GLU A 130 -4.93 10.92 5.15
CA GLU A 130 -5.29 11.99 4.22
C GLU A 130 -4.28 13.15 4.22
N ILE A 131 -3.88 13.61 5.41
CA ILE A 131 -2.90 14.70 5.54
C ILE A 131 -1.54 14.28 5.00
N THR A 132 -1.07 13.09 5.34
CA THR A 132 0.23 12.59 4.88
C THR A 132 0.24 12.37 3.37
N THR A 133 -0.86 11.91 2.78
CA THR A 133 -1.00 11.81 1.32
C THR A 133 -0.87 13.18 0.65
N TYR A 134 -1.49 14.22 1.22
CA TYR A 134 -1.30 15.57 0.71
C TYR A 134 0.14 16.04 0.80
N VAL A 135 0.80 15.82 1.95
CA VAL A 135 2.21 16.14 2.11
C VAL A 135 3.07 15.42 1.08
N LEU A 136 2.84 14.14 0.82
CA LEU A 136 3.60 13.32 -0.13
C LEU A 136 3.36 13.73 -1.59
N ASN A 137 2.23 14.35 -1.93
CA ASN A 137 2.02 14.93 -3.25
C ASN A 137 2.93 16.15 -3.50
N HIS A 138 3.40 16.81 -2.45
CA HIS A 138 4.31 17.96 -2.52
C HIS A 138 5.76 17.60 -2.22
N ASP A 139 6.00 16.67 -1.31
CA ASP A 139 7.31 16.13 -0.91
C ASP A 139 7.25 14.58 -0.92
N PRO A 140 7.39 13.93 -2.09
CA PRO A 140 7.23 12.47 -2.24
C PRO A 140 8.26 11.63 -1.49
N ASN A 141 9.35 12.26 -1.05
CA ASN A 141 10.47 11.60 -0.38
C ASN A 141 10.56 12.03 1.10
N SER A 142 9.48 12.54 1.68
CA SER A 142 9.44 12.89 3.09
C SER A 142 9.42 11.63 3.97
N PRO A 143 10.53 11.25 4.65
CA PRO A 143 10.56 10.00 5.43
C PRO A 143 9.55 10.04 6.58
N LYS A 144 9.32 11.23 7.15
CA LYS A 144 8.33 11.46 8.22
C LYS A 144 6.90 11.22 7.74
N ALA A 145 6.54 11.70 6.54
CA ALA A 145 5.18 11.54 6.03
C ALA A 145 4.92 10.09 5.58
N LEU A 146 5.89 9.46 4.89
CA LEU A 146 5.85 8.05 4.52
C LEU A 146 5.65 7.16 5.76
N PHE A 147 6.51 7.32 6.78
CA PHE A 147 6.40 6.55 8.01
C PHE A 147 5.04 6.72 8.71
N ARG A 148 4.56 7.96 8.85
CA ARG A 148 3.29 8.24 9.53
C ARG A 148 2.10 7.69 8.75
N ARG A 149 2.11 7.78 7.42
CA ARG A 149 1.06 7.18 6.57
C ARG A 149 1.07 5.67 6.68
N GLY A 150 2.23 5.04 6.54
CA GLY A 150 2.37 3.59 6.68
C GLY A 150 1.90 3.08 8.04
N LYS A 151 2.28 3.74 9.13
CA LYS A 151 1.83 3.39 10.49
C LYS A 151 0.32 3.60 10.69
N ALA A 152 -0.25 4.68 10.14
CA ALA A 152 -1.68 4.92 10.21
C ALA A 152 -2.48 3.87 9.43
N LEU A 153 -2.05 3.52 8.21
CA LEU A 153 -2.68 2.47 7.39
C LEU A 153 -2.70 1.12 8.11
N LEU A 154 -1.61 0.76 8.78
CA LEU A 154 -1.52 -0.48 9.57
C LEU A 154 -2.48 -0.50 10.76
N SER A 155 -2.86 0.68 11.26
CA SER A 155 -3.70 0.86 12.45
C SER A 155 -5.19 1.06 12.12
N LEU A 156 -5.55 1.14 10.84
CA LEU A 156 -6.95 1.26 10.42
C LEU A 156 -7.73 -0.02 10.77
N SER A 157 -8.98 0.17 11.20
CA SER A 157 -9.92 -0.91 11.47
C SER A 157 -11.17 -0.74 10.60
N PRO A 158 -11.49 -1.70 9.72
CA PRO A 158 -10.76 -2.95 9.49
C PRO A 158 -9.43 -2.76 8.73
N LEU A 159 -8.42 -3.58 9.06
CA LEU A 159 -7.15 -3.63 8.31
C LEU A 159 -7.33 -4.46 7.04
N THR A 160 -7.62 -3.80 5.92
CA THR A 160 -7.72 -4.43 4.59
C THR A 160 -6.35 -4.83 4.05
N ASN A 161 -6.32 -5.74 3.07
CA ASN A 161 -5.06 -6.10 2.40
C ASN A 161 -4.49 -4.91 1.60
N GLU A 162 -5.34 -4.09 0.98
CA GLU A 162 -4.93 -2.86 0.30
C GLU A 162 -4.16 -1.92 1.23
N ASN A 163 -4.71 -1.64 2.41
CA ASN A 163 -4.06 -0.79 3.41
C ASN A 163 -2.75 -1.41 3.92
N LEU A 164 -2.71 -2.73 4.08
CA LEU A 164 -1.49 -3.44 4.50
C LEU A 164 -0.38 -3.34 3.43
N PHE A 165 -0.70 -3.52 2.15
CA PHE A 165 0.28 -3.39 1.06
C PHE A 165 0.79 -1.96 0.93
N ALA A 166 -0.11 -0.97 0.93
CA ALA A 166 0.28 0.44 0.90
C ALA A 166 1.13 0.83 2.12
N SER A 167 0.84 0.25 3.30
CA SER A 167 1.66 0.43 4.51
C SER A 167 3.08 -0.10 4.34
N ILE A 168 3.22 -1.32 3.81
CA ILE A 168 4.52 -1.97 3.56
C ILE A 168 5.35 -1.13 2.57
N GLU A 169 4.74 -0.67 1.48
CA GLU A 169 5.41 0.17 0.47
C GLU A 169 5.93 1.48 1.07
N ASP A 170 5.08 2.20 1.82
CA ASP A 170 5.46 3.44 2.47
C ASP A 170 6.61 3.25 3.48
N LEU A 171 6.54 2.21 4.29
CA LEU A 171 7.54 1.91 5.32
C LEU A 171 8.87 1.47 4.70
N GLN A 172 8.83 0.67 3.63
CA GLN A 172 10.02 0.30 2.86
C GLN A 172 10.69 1.53 2.26
N LYS A 173 9.91 2.41 1.61
CA LYS A 173 10.44 3.65 1.04
C LYS A 173 11.01 4.58 2.11
N ALA A 174 10.35 4.70 3.26
CA ALA A 174 10.85 5.49 4.39
C ALA A 174 12.20 4.95 4.91
N GLN A 175 12.34 3.63 5.02
CA GLN A 175 13.57 2.96 5.48
C GLN A 175 14.76 3.19 4.52
N GLN A 176 14.51 3.21 3.20
CA GLN A 176 15.53 3.50 2.20
C GLN A 176 16.06 4.93 2.30
N ILE A 177 15.22 5.88 2.70
CA ILE A 177 15.58 7.30 2.81
C ILE A 177 16.23 7.61 4.15
N GLN A 178 15.72 7.03 5.24
CA GLN A 178 16.20 7.30 6.59
C GLN A 178 16.30 6.00 7.40
N THR A 179 17.51 5.71 7.88
CA THR A 179 17.75 4.60 8.81
C THR A 179 17.27 4.99 10.20
N ASP A 180 16.14 4.44 10.61
CA ASP A 180 15.54 4.66 11.93
C ASP A 180 14.96 3.34 12.46
N GLN A 181 15.24 3.04 13.73
CA GLN A 181 14.86 1.76 14.35
C GLN A 181 13.34 1.60 14.50
N LEU A 182 12.61 2.71 14.68
CA LEU A 182 11.15 2.69 14.76
C LEU A 182 10.53 2.40 13.38
N ILE A 183 11.12 2.93 12.31
CA ILE A 183 10.70 2.61 10.93
C ILE A 183 10.91 1.12 10.66
N LEU A 184 12.12 0.61 10.93
CA LEU A 184 12.47 -0.80 10.71
C LEU A 184 11.55 -1.76 11.48
N SER A 185 11.34 -1.52 12.77
CA SER A 185 10.47 -2.37 13.60
C SER A 185 9.00 -2.32 13.14
N THR A 186 8.50 -1.15 12.72
CA THR A 186 7.13 -1.03 12.19
C THR A 186 6.99 -1.75 10.83
N TYR A 187 8.01 -1.66 9.97
CA TYR A 187 8.08 -2.40 8.71
C TYR A 187 8.06 -3.92 8.94
N GLN A 188 8.90 -4.42 9.85
CA GLN A 188 8.94 -5.83 10.23
C GLN A 188 7.60 -6.32 10.77
N GLN A 189 6.91 -5.51 11.59
CA GLN A 189 5.56 -5.82 12.07
C GLN A 189 4.56 -5.97 10.91
N ALA A 190 4.60 -5.06 9.93
CA ALA A 190 3.71 -5.13 8.77
C ALA A 190 3.96 -6.40 7.93
N ILE A 191 5.24 -6.76 7.72
CA ILE A 191 5.62 -8.01 7.04
C ILE A 191 5.18 -9.25 7.84
N GLU A 192 5.33 -9.25 9.16
CA GLU A 192 4.89 -10.36 10.01
C GLU A 192 3.37 -10.56 9.93
N ILE A 193 2.59 -9.48 9.96
CA ILE A 193 1.13 -9.52 9.78
C ILE A 193 0.78 -10.11 8.41
N MET A 194 1.48 -9.69 7.35
CA MET A 194 1.30 -10.24 6.01
C MET A 194 1.60 -11.73 5.96
N ASN A 195 2.74 -12.16 6.51
CA ASN A 195 3.15 -13.57 6.56
C ASN A 195 2.17 -14.42 7.37
N LYS A 196 1.66 -13.91 8.51
CA LYS A 196 0.63 -14.61 9.30
C LYS A 196 -0.67 -14.77 8.52
N ARG A 197 -1.10 -13.74 7.78
CA ARG A 197 -2.28 -13.83 6.91
C ARG A 197 -2.08 -14.89 5.82
N GLN A 198 -0.91 -14.90 5.19
CA GLN A 198 -0.54 -15.91 4.19
C GLN A 198 -0.50 -17.32 4.78
N LEU A 199 0.13 -17.51 5.94
CA LEU A 199 0.23 -18.81 6.60
C LEU A 199 -1.15 -19.35 7.01
N ASN A 200 -2.01 -18.49 7.57
CA ASN A 200 -3.39 -18.86 7.88
C ASN A 200 -4.17 -19.27 6.63
N GLN A 201 -3.92 -18.62 5.49
CA GLN A 201 -4.53 -18.99 4.21
C GLN A 201 -4.01 -20.33 3.67
N ILE A 202 -2.71 -20.60 3.80
CA ILE A 202 -2.12 -21.90 3.43
C ILE A 202 -2.74 -23.02 4.28
N ASN A 203 -2.85 -22.83 5.60
CA ASN A 203 -3.49 -23.79 6.49
C ASN A 203 -4.97 -24.02 6.12
N LEU A 204 -5.70 -22.98 5.69
CA LEU A 204 -7.08 -23.12 5.20
C LEU A 204 -7.16 -23.95 3.91
N ILE A 205 -6.15 -23.92 3.05
CA ILE A 205 -6.11 -24.68 1.79
C ILE A 205 -5.63 -26.12 2.00
N GLU A 206 -4.70 -26.33 2.93
CA GLU A 206 -4.40 -27.67 3.43
C GLU A 206 -5.65 -28.31 4.07
N ASN A 207 -6.49 -27.50 4.73
CA ASN A 207 -7.82 -27.94 5.17
C ASN A 207 -8.81 -28.10 4.01
N ALA A 208 -8.70 -27.36 2.90
CA ALA A 208 -9.54 -27.58 1.71
C ALA A 208 -9.24 -28.92 1.00
N ASN A 209 -7.99 -29.41 1.09
CA ASN A 209 -7.65 -30.78 0.71
C ASN A 209 -8.40 -31.84 1.55
N LEU A 210 -8.96 -31.45 2.70
CA LEU A 210 -9.80 -32.28 3.57
C LEU A 210 -11.31 -32.12 3.31
N THR A 211 -11.76 -31.26 2.38
CA THR A 211 -13.19 -30.91 2.27
C THR A 211 -13.92 -31.34 0.99
N TYR A 212 -13.22 -31.65 -0.12
CA TYR A 212 -13.83 -32.20 -1.34
C TYR A 212 -13.13 -33.49 -1.80
N GLU A 213 -13.85 -34.36 -2.52
CA GLU A 213 -13.26 -35.55 -3.15
C GLU A 213 -12.39 -35.17 -4.36
N ILE A 214 -11.33 -35.94 -4.60
CA ILE A 214 -10.45 -35.79 -5.77
C ILE A 214 -10.96 -36.71 -6.87
N ASP A 215 -11.23 -36.16 -8.04
CA ASP A 215 -11.58 -36.89 -9.25
C ASP A 215 -10.34 -37.07 -10.14
N TYR A 216 -9.74 -38.24 -10.04
CA TYR A 216 -8.56 -38.60 -10.84
C TYR A 216 -8.85 -38.78 -12.33
N SER A 217 -10.13 -38.89 -12.72
CA SER A 217 -10.52 -38.95 -14.13
C SER A 217 -10.50 -37.58 -14.81
N LYS A 218 -10.55 -36.49 -14.03
CA LYS A 218 -10.50 -35.13 -14.55
C LYS A 218 -9.12 -34.82 -15.13
N GLU A 219 -9.11 -34.40 -16.38
CA GLU A 219 -7.88 -33.98 -17.05
C GLU A 219 -7.27 -32.77 -16.34
N ILE A 220 -5.94 -32.78 -16.21
CA ILE A 220 -5.19 -31.64 -15.67
C ILE A 220 -5.24 -30.53 -16.73
N PRO A 221 -5.65 -29.30 -16.36
CA PRO A 221 -5.62 -28.14 -17.25
C PRO A 221 -4.28 -27.97 -17.96
N GLN A 222 -4.34 -27.58 -19.24
CA GLN A 222 -3.15 -27.42 -20.07
C GLN A 222 -2.14 -26.45 -19.44
N GLU A 223 -2.61 -25.38 -18.79
CA GLU A 223 -1.78 -24.37 -18.12
C GLU A 223 -0.86 -25.00 -17.05
N ILE A 224 -1.37 -25.97 -16.29
CA ILE A 224 -0.58 -26.67 -15.26
C ILE A 224 0.45 -27.60 -15.90
N ASN A 225 0.08 -28.23 -17.02
CA ASN A 225 1.02 -29.00 -17.82
C ASN A 225 2.12 -28.12 -18.45
N GLU A 226 1.81 -26.88 -18.82
CA GLU A 226 2.81 -25.91 -19.29
C GLU A 226 3.79 -25.52 -18.18
N VAL A 227 3.33 -25.34 -16.93
CA VAL A 227 4.22 -25.16 -15.76
C VAL A 227 5.15 -26.35 -15.58
N LYS A 228 4.64 -27.58 -15.78
CA LYS A 228 5.46 -28.80 -15.75
C LYS A 228 6.58 -28.74 -16.80
N GLN A 229 6.22 -28.46 -18.05
CA GLN A 229 7.19 -28.39 -19.13
C GLN A 229 8.23 -27.29 -18.91
N PHE A 230 7.82 -26.16 -18.37
CA PHE A 230 8.73 -25.09 -17.99
C PHE A 230 9.71 -25.57 -16.91
N THR A 231 9.22 -26.06 -15.78
CA THR A 231 10.08 -26.44 -14.64
C THR A 231 10.99 -27.63 -14.95
N GLU A 232 10.54 -28.62 -15.71
CA GLU A 232 11.31 -29.84 -15.99
C GLU A 232 12.27 -29.71 -17.17
N LYS A 233 12.00 -28.82 -18.13
CA LYS A 233 12.87 -28.61 -19.30
C LYS A 233 13.58 -27.28 -19.23
N LYS A 234 12.84 -26.19 -19.46
CA LYS A 234 13.42 -24.83 -19.60
C LYS A 234 14.13 -24.37 -18.32
N GLY A 235 13.51 -24.55 -17.16
CA GLY A 235 14.08 -24.19 -15.87
C GLY A 235 15.38 -24.93 -15.58
N ILE A 236 15.43 -26.23 -15.85
CA ILE A 236 16.67 -27.01 -15.65
C ILE A 236 17.77 -26.58 -16.64
N GLU A 237 17.43 -26.26 -17.89
CA GLU A 237 18.38 -25.72 -18.87
C GLU A 237 18.96 -24.38 -18.39
N MET A 238 18.11 -23.45 -17.95
CA MET A 238 18.54 -22.16 -17.40
C MET A 238 19.45 -22.32 -16.18
N LEU A 239 19.12 -23.24 -15.28
CA LEU A 239 19.95 -23.55 -14.11
C LEU A 239 21.35 -24.02 -14.54
N LYS A 240 21.43 -24.91 -15.54
CA LYS A 240 22.71 -25.39 -16.08
C LYS A 240 23.52 -24.25 -16.72
N ASP A 241 22.86 -23.32 -17.39
CA ASP A 241 23.54 -22.20 -18.03
C ASP A 241 24.09 -21.19 -17.01
N LEU A 242 23.35 -20.90 -15.93
CA LEU A 242 23.87 -20.10 -14.80
C LEU A 242 25.09 -20.77 -14.15
N GLN A 243 25.05 -22.09 -13.97
CA GLN A 243 26.18 -22.86 -13.45
C GLN A 243 27.40 -22.79 -14.37
N LYS A 244 27.21 -22.94 -15.70
CA LYS A 244 28.30 -22.80 -16.69
C LYS A 244 28.92 -21.41 -16.71
N GLN A 245 28.13 -20.37 -16.45
CA GLN A 245 28.60 -18.98 -16.34
C GLN A 245 29.33 -18.69 -15.01
N GLY A 246 29.44 -19.66 -14.11
CA GLY A 246 30.07 -19.48 -12.79
C GLY A 246 29.20 -18.72 -11.78
N LYS A 247 27.92 -18.48 -12.09
CA LYS A 247 26.99 -17.71 -11.24
C LYS A 247 26.31 -18.62 -10.22
N ILE A 248 27.11 -19.18 -9.31
CA ILE A 248 26.67 -20.22 -8.38
C ILE A 248 25.59 -19.74 -7.40
N LYS A 249 25.69 -18.49 -6.92
CA LYS A 249 24.69 -17.92 -6.00
C LYS A 249 23.31 -17.82 -6.66
N GLU A 250 23.25 -17.20 -7.84
CA GLU A 250 22.03 -17.05 -8.64
C GLU A 250 21.45 -18.41 -9.03
N ALA A 251 22.30 -19.38 -9.39
CA ALA A 251 21.86 -20.74 -9.69
C ALA A 251 21.19 -21.40 -8.47
N ASN A 252 21.75 -21.23 -7.27
CA ASN A 252 21.15 -21.80 -6.05
C ASN A 252 19.83 -21.13 -5.68
N GLU A 253 19.74 -19.81 -5.80
CA GLU A 253 18.49 -19.05 -5.60
C GLU A 253 17.43 -19.51 -6.60
N PHE A 254 17.78 -19.61 -7.88
CA PHE A 254 16.89 -20.09 -8.93
C PHE A 254 16.44 -21.56 -8.73
N LEU A 255 17.32 -22.43 -8.23
CA LEU A 255 16.96 -23.81 -7.87
C LEU A 255 15.91 -23.84 -6.75
N GLN A 256 16.06 -22.99 -5.73
CA GLN A 256 15.05 -22.88 -4.67
C GLN A 256 13.70 -22.42 -5.24
N GLU A 257 13.70 -21.45 -6.15
CA GLU A 257 12.49 -21.01 -6.84
C GLU A 257 11.86 -22.13 -7.68
N LEU A 258 12.64 -22.88 -8.45
CA LEU A 258 12.14 -24.01 -9.23
C LEU A 258 11.48 -25.06 -8.32
N ASN A 259 12.06 -25.36 -7.17
CA ASN A 259 11.47 -26.29 -6.20
C ASN A 259 10.13 -25.77 -5.65
N GLN A 260 10.03 -24.47 -5.35
CA GLN A 260 8.78 -23.86 -4.92
C GLN A 260 7.71 -23.89 -6.01
N ILE A 261 8.07 -23.60 -7.27
CA ILE A 261 7.16 -23.68 -8.41
C ILE A 261 6.67 -25.13 -8.60
N GLN A 262 7.56 -26.12 -8.48
CA GLN A 262 7.18 -27.54 -8.56
C GLN A 262 6.20 -27.93 -7.46
N GLU A 263 6.40 -27.47 -6.22
CA GLU A 263 5.48 -27.76 -5.12
C GLU A 263 4.12 -27.09 -5.32
N ALA A 264 4.12 -25.80 -5.70
CA ALA A 264 2.90 -25.09 -6.06
C ALA A 264 2.14 -25.79 -7.20
N LYS A 265 2.86 -26.31 -8.20
CA LYS A 265 2.30 -27.07 -9.31
C LYS A 265 1.61 -28.35 -8.83
N LYS A 266 2.21 -29.13 -7.92
CA LYS A 266 1.54 -30.32 -7.34
C LYS A 266 0.23 -29.97 -6.64
N GLN A 267 0.22 -28.85 -5.89
CA GLN A 267 -1.00 -28.37 -5.23
C GLN A 267 -2.06 -27.97 -6.27
N LEU A 268 -1.67 -27.30 -7.35
CA LEU A 268 -2.58 -26.93 -8.44
C LEU A 268 -3.14 -28.14 -9.18
N GLU A 269 -2.32 -29.17 -9.46
CA GLU A 269 -2.80 -30.43 -10.03
C GLU A 269 -3.88 -31.05 -9.14
N LYS A 270 -3.64 -31.07 -7.82
CA LYS A 270 -4.60 -31.59 -6.84
C LYS A 270 -5.89 -30.76 -6.80
N ILE A 271 -5.78 -29.43 -6.72
CA ILE A 271 -6.93 -28.51 -6.72
C ILE A 271 -7.75 -28.64 -8.02
N SER A 272 -7.07 -28.74 -9.16
CA SER A 272 -7.70 -28.86 -10.48
C SER A 272 -8.62 -30.08 -10.57
N ARG A 273 -8.28 -31.14 -9.84
CA ARG A 273 -9.00 -32.41 -9.76
C ARG A 273 -10.05 -32.46 -8.66
N LEU A 274 -10.24 -31.40 -7.86
CA LEU A 274 -11.31 -31.39 -6.87
C LEU A 274 -12.68 -31.47 -7.55
N ASN A 275 -13.52 -32.36 -7.05
CA ASN A 275 -14.91 -32.49 -7.44
C ASN A 275 -15.77 -31.65 -6.49
N PHE A 276 -16.06 -30.41 -6.90
CA PHE A 276 -16.87 -29.49 -6.08
C PHE A 276 -18.30 -29.97 -5.88
N ASP A 277 -18.79 -30.88 -6.71
CA ASP A 277 -20.14 -31.45 -6.59
C ASP A 277 -20.17 -32.59 -5.54
N LYS A 278 -19.00 -33.04 -5.07
CA LYS A 278 -18.83 -34.07 -4.03
C LYS A 278 -18.03 -33.55 -2.83
N PRO A 279 -18.64 -32.70 -1.99
CA PRO A 279 -18.06 -32.32 -0.69
C PRO A 279 -17.94 -33.54 0.23
N LYS A 280 -16.81 -33.65 0.92
CA LYS A 280 -16.59 -34.66 1.98
C LYS A 280 -17.58 -34.40 3.14
N PRO A 281 -17.93 -35.44 3.92
CA PRO A 281 -18.94 -35.33 4.98
C PRO A 281 -18.71 -34.18 5.97
N TYR A 282 -17.46 -33.97 6.39
CA TYR A 282 -17.09 -32.88 7.30
C TYR A 282 -17.45 -31.48 6.77
N LEU A 283 -17.28 -31.24 5.46
CA LEU A 283 -17.64 -29.95 4.87
C LEU A 283 -19.16 -29.76 4.87
N ASN A 284 -19.94 -30.81 4.60
CA ASN A 284 -21.40 -30.73 4.65
C ASN A 284 -21.90 -30.37 6.05
N GLU A 285 -21.31 -30.95 7.10
CA GLU A 285 -21.63 -30.58 8.48
C GLU A 285 -21.31 -29.12 8.78
N MET A 286 -20.16 -28.63 8.28
CA MET A 286 -19.75 -27.24 8.46
C MET A 286 -20.65 -26.25 7.73
N ILE A 287 -21.00 -26.53 6.46
CA ILE A 287 -21.94 -25.73 5.67
C ILE A 287 -23.28 -25.63 6.38
N LYS A 288 -23.80 -26.76 6.90
CA LYS A 288 -25.05 -26.82 7.65
C LYS A 288 -24.98 -25.99 8.94
N ARG A 289 -23.86 -26.07 9.68
CA ARG A 289 -23.64 -25.32 10.92
C ARG A 289 -23.55 -23.81 10.69
N LEU A 290 -22.93 -23.39 9.59
CA LEU A 290 -22.73 -21.97 9.26
C LEU A 290 -23.92 -21.35 8.51
N GLY A 291 -24.89 -22.16 8.06
CA GLY A 291 -26.04 -21.67 7.29
C GLY A 291 -25.66 -21.14 5.90
N VAL A 292 -24.51 -21.55 5.37
CA VAL A 292 -24.01 -21.10 4.07
C VAL A 292 -24.71 -21.86 2.95
N ASN A 293 -25.02 -21.18 1.84
CA ASN A 293 -25.59 -21.83 0.66
C ASN A 293 -24.50 -22.65 -0.06
N SER A 294 -24.67 -23.98 -0.10
CA SER A 294 -23.70 -24.90 -0.71
C SER A 294 -23.45 -24.64 -2.20
N ILE A 295 -24.50 -24.28 -2.95
CA ILE A 295 -24.42 -24.02 -4.39
C ILE A 295 -23.58 -22.77 -4.66
N GLN A 296 -23.83 -21.71 -3.90
CA GLN A 296 -23.08 -20.45 -4.02
C GLN A 296 -21.61 -20.66 -3.68
N LEU A 297 -21.32 -21.42 -2.61
CA LEU A 297 -19.96 -21.77 -2.23
C LEU A 297 -19.23 -22.57 -3.33
N GLN A 298 -19.89 -23.55 -3.93
CA GLN A 298 -19.34 -24.30 -5.07
C GLN A 298 -19.06 -23.42 -6.29
N GLN A 299 -19.96 -22.48 -6.61
CA GLN A 299 -19.78 -21.54 -7.72
C GLN A 299 -18.58 -20.62 -7.49
N GLU A 300 -18.42 -20.10 -6.27
CA GLU A 300 -17.25 -19.29 -5.91
C GLU A 300 -15.96 -20.09 -6.05
N PHE A 301 -15.90 -21.33 -5.54
CA PHE A 301 -14.72 -22.18 -5.72
C PHE A 301 -14.40 -22.46 -7.19
N LYS A 302 -15.41 -22.70 -8.04
CA LYS A 302 -15.23 -22.89 -9.49
C LYS A 302 -14.67 -21.62 -10.17
N LYS A 303 -15.22 -20.45 -9.84
CA LYS A 303 -14.78 -19.14 -10.36
C LYS A 303 -13.33 -18.84 -9.99
N ILE A 304 -13.00 -19.11 -8.74
CA ILE A 304 -11.66 -18.99 -8.19
C ILE A 304 -10.65 -19.90 -8.90
N GLN A 305 -11.02 -21.18 -9.08
CA GLN A 305 -10.17 -22.13 -9.80
C GLN A 305 -9.89 -21.62 -11.22
N TYR A 306 -10.90 -21.08 -11.90
CA TYR A 306 -10.75 -20.49 -13.23
C TYR A 306 -9.83 -19.27 -13.25
N GLN A 307 -10.00 -18.33 -12.31
CA GLN A 307 -9.16 -17.14 -12.21
C GLN A 307 -7.68 -17.52 -12.02
N ASN A 308 -7.42 -18.49 -11.15
CA ASN A 308 -6.07 -18.97 -10.89
C ASN A 308 -5.39 -19.53 -12.14
N LEU A 309 -6.14 -20.29 -12.96
CA LEU A 309 -5.61 -20.80 -14.22
C LEU A 309 -5.27 -19.67 -15.20
N GLN A 310 -6.09 -18.60 -15.25
CA GLN A 310 -5.80 -17.44 -16.09
C GLN A 310 -4.54 -16.69 -15.65
N ASP A 311 -4.36 -16.51 -14.35
CA ASP A 311 -3.19 -15.82 -13.80
C ASP A 311 -1.90 -16.61 -14.06
N ILE A 312 -1.94 -17.94 -13.89
CA ILE A 312 -0.85 -18.84 -14.28
C ILE A 312 -0.53 -18.69 -15.77
N ARG A 313 -1.55 -18.67 -16.63
CA ARG A 313 -1.38 -18.52 -18.08
C ARG A 313 -0.71 -17.19 -18.43
N ASN A 314 -1.14 -16.10 -17.81
CA ASN A 314 -0.55 -14.78 -18.01
C ASN A 314 0.91 -14.75 -17.56
N LYS A 315 1.24 -15.43 -16.46
CA LYS A 315 2.61 -15.49 -15.95
C LYS A 315 3.52 -16.34 -16.83
N LEU A 316 3.05 -17.49 -17.31
CA LEU A 316 3.78 -18.31 -18.29
C LEU A 316 4.07 -17.53 -19.58
N LYS A 317 3.13 -16.69 -20.04
CA LYS A 317 3.36 -15.78 -21.18
C LYS A 317 4.46 -14.77 -20.87
N GLN A 318 4.46 -14.16 -19.69
CA GLN A 318 5.52 -13.23 -19.26
C GLN A 318 6.88 -13.93 -19.22
N TRP A 319 6.98 -15.13 -18.64
CA TRP A 319 8.24 -15.88 -18.61
C TRP A 319 8.74 -16.23 -20.01
N ASN A 320 7.87 -16.71 -20.89
CA ASN A 320 8.24 -16.98 -22.28
C ASN A 320 8.68 -15.71 -23.03
N TYR A 321 8.10 -14.54 -22.71
CA TYR A 321 8.48 -13.25 -23.31
C TYR A 321 9.84 -12.74 -22.82
N CYS A 322 10.11 -12.79 -21.51
CA CYS A 322 11.42 -12.40 -20.96
C CYS A 322 12.53 -13.26 -21.56
N TYR A 323 12.31 -14.57 -21.65
CA TYR A 323 13.31 -15.51 -22.13
C TYR A 323 13.62 -15.38 -23.64
N SER A 324 12.61 -15.11 -24.47
CA SER A 324 12.84 -14.95 -25.92
C SER A 324 13.63 -13.68 -26.25
N LYS A 325 13.56 -12.66 -25.37
CA LYS A 325 14.31 -11.41 -25.54
C LYS A 325 15.79 -11.60 -25.22
N ASP A 326 16.12 -12.33 -24.16
CA ASP A 326 17.51 -12.54 -23.72
C ASP A 326 18.30 -13.49 -24.64
N LEU A 327 17.64 -14.50 -25.23
CA LEU A 327 18.28 -15.38 -26.22
C LEU A 327 18.60 -14.67 -27.54
N ASN A 328 17.83 -13.65 -27.93
CA ASN A 328 18.08 -12.89 -29.15
C ASN A 328 19.24 -11.90 -29.01
N ILE A 329 19.54 -11.44 -27.79
CA ILE A 329 20.66 -10.53 -27.52
C ILE A 329 22.00 -11.28 -27.61
N ASN A 330 22.06 -12.55 -27.18
CA ASN A 330 23.30 -13.34 -27.20
C ASN A 330 23.71 -13.87 -28.58
N ASN A 331 22.86 -13.77 -29.61
CA ASN A 331 23.20 -14.13 -30.99
C ASN A 331 23.67 -12.93 -31.85
N GLN A 332 23.70 -11.73 -31.28
CA GLN A 332 24.36 -10.56 -31.88
C GLN A 332 25.69 -10.34 -31.14
N GLY A 333 26.79 -10.33 -31.89
CA GLY A 333 28.13 -10.56 -31.38
C GLY A 333 28.57 -9.66 -30.22
N LEU A 334 29.36 -10.26 -29.33
CA LEU A 334 30.12 -9.67 -28.23
C LEU A 334 30.86 -8.37 -28.62
N GLN A 335 30.42 -7.24 -28.08
CA GLN A 335 31.32 -6.26 -27.46
C GLN A 335 30.69 -5.82 -26.13
N GLY A 336 31.49 -5.90 -25.07
CA GLY A 336 31.03 -5.96 -23.70
C GLY A 336 30.58 -4.62 -23.13
N GLU A 337 29.42 -4.65 -22.48
CA GLU A 337 29.15 -3.89 -21.27
C GLU A 337 28.51 -4.86 -20.27
N GLN A 338 29.00 -4.87 -19.03
CA GLN A 338 28.36 -5.60 -17.93
C GLN A 338 27.00 -4.95 -17.66
N GLN A 339 25.92 -5.50 -18.23
CA GLN A 339 24.58 -5.12 -17.85
C GLN A 339 24.23 -5.76 -16.50
N GLU A 340 23.93 -4.91 -15.51
CA GLU A 340 23.32 -5.31 -14.25
C GLU A 340 22.02 -6.07 -14.52
N TYR A 341 21.93 -7.27 -13.95
CA TYR A 341 20.70 -8.06 -13.93
C TYR A 341 19.58 -7.27 -13.24
N PRO A 342 18.31 -7.41 -13.67
CA PRO A 342 17.20 -6.79 -12.98
C PRO A 342 17.20 -7.26 -11.51
N SER A 343 17.40 -6.29 -10.61
CA SER A 343 17.54 -6.46 -9.16
C SER A 343 16.44 -7.29 -8.50
N GLU A 344 16.76 -7.88 -7.33
CA GLU A 344 16.00 -8.69 -6.34
C GLU A 344 14.48 -8.47 -6.18
N ASN A 345 13.89 -7.41 -6.74
CA ASN A 345 12.47 -7.08 -6.64
C ASN A 345 11.54 -7.89 -7.58
N GLN A 346 12.05 -8.53 -8.64
CA GLN A 346 11.20 -9.30 -9.57
C GLN A 346 10.91 -10.73 -9.09
N THR A 347 11.81 -11.33 -8.32
CA THR A 347 11.71 -12.70 -7.82
C THR A 347 10.85 -12.80 -6.55
N GLN A 348 10.88 -11.79 -5.67
CA GLN A 348 9.94 -11.70 -4.53
C GLN A 348 8.46 -11.65 -4.95
N ASN A 349 8.16 -11.15 -6.16
CA ASN A 349 6.81 -11.15 -6.73
C ASN A 349 6.29 -12.56 -7.09
N ILE A 350 7.16 -13.56 -7.29
CA ILE A 350 6.75 -14.91 -7.74
C ILE A 350 6.10 -15.71 -6.60
N LEU A 351 6.71 -15.65 -5.40
CA LEU A 351 6.15 -16.22 -4.17
C LEU A 351 4.88 -15.47 -3.72
N LEU A 352 4.84 -14.15 -3.90
CA LEU A 352 3.66 -13.33 -3.60
C LEU A 352 2.51 -13.57 -4.58
N ILE A 353 2.78 -14.03 -5.80
CA ILE A 353 1.76 -14.37 -6.80
C ILE A 353 1.35 -15.84 -6.72
N LEU A 354 2.24 -16.80 -6.47
CA LEU A 354 1.85 -18.20 -6.22
C LEU A 354 1.19 -18.37 -4.84
N GLY A 355 1.69 -17.63 -3.84
CA GLY A 355 1.01 -17.41 -2.57
C GLY A 355 -0.27 -16.60 -2.76
N GLY A 356 -0.24 -15.52 -3.54
CA GLY A 356 -1.39 -14.65 -3.93
C GLY A 356 -2.52 -15.37 -4.67
N LEU A 357 -2.16 -16.31 -5.55
CA LEU A 357 -3.02 -17.25 -6.27
C LEU A 357 -3.77 -18.16 -5.29
N LEU A 358 -3.18 -18.45 -4.12
CA LEU A 358 -3.84 -19.15 -3.03
C LEU A 358 -4.74 -18.19 -2.19
N ILE A 359 -4.42 -16.89 -2.14
CA ILE A 359 -5.21 -15.84 -1.44
C ILE A 359 -6.52 -15.49 -2.16
N PHE A 360 -6.50 -15.37 -3.50
CA PHE A 360 -7.70 -15.06 -4.28
C PHE A 360 -8.78 -16.16 -4.17
N ILE A 361 -8.39 -17.37 -3.74
CA ILE A 361 -9.29 -18.51 -3.51
C ILE A 361 -10.33 -18.27 -2.40
N LEU A 362 -10.13 -17.27 -1.54
CA LEU A 362 -10.97 -17.15 -0.33
C LEU A 362 -11.62 -15.77 -0.14
N ILE A 363 -11.18 -14.71 -0.82
CA ILE A 363 -11.84 -13.39 -0.71
C ILE A 363 -13.24 -13.41 -1.35
N GLY A 364 -13.44 -14.19 -2.43
CA GLY A 364 -14.77 -14.34 -3.08
C GLY A 364 -15.85 -14.93 -2.16
N VAL A 365 -15.46 -15.76 -1.19
CA VAL A 365 -16.39 -16.45 -0.27
C VAL A 365 -16.91 -15.51 0.83
N PHE A 366 -16.13 -14.52 1.26
CA PHE A 366 -16.55 -13.58 2.32
C PHE A 366 -17.29 -12.34 1.79
N ALA A 367 -17.04 -11.92 0.55
CA ALA A 367 -17.74 -10.78 -0.05
C ALA A 367 -19.17 -11.12 -0.53
N ALA A 368 -19.52 -12.40 -0.66
CA ALA A 368 -20.83 -12.84 -1.14
C ALA A 368 -21.84 -13.15 -0.01
N GLY A 369 -21.45 -12.89 1.25
CA GLY A 369 -22.25 -13.11 2.47
C GLY A 369 -22.63 -11.82 3.22
N THR A 370 -22.43 -10.66 2.60
CA THR A 370 -22.96 -9.35 3.02
C THR A 370 -23.68 -8.73 1.83
#